data_AF-A0A850GGB7-F1
#
_entry.id   AF-A0A850GGB7-F1
#
_cell.length_a   1.000
_cell.length_b   1.000
_cell.length_c   1.000
_cell.angle_alpha   90.00
_cell.angle_beta   90.00
_cell.angle_gamma   90.00
#
_symmetry.space_group_name_H-M   'P 1'
#
loop_
_entity.id
_entity.type
_entity.pdbx_description
1 polymer ?
#
loop_
_entity_poly.entity_id
_entity_poly.type
_entity_poly.pdbx_seq_one_letter_code
_entity_poly.pdbx_strand_id
1 'polypeptide(L)'
;MKTRKLFTLSLGFALGAALPGTLSCRAPAEVDCSNGFDGEEPAGDEGCRAKHGWEVGYCTDGTCSGELEVLSDGCTETAPPLDCWLCEGREGGECEEVAETSGETTEGTEETTDGMETTEGMETSGTETTGGECEESADCGGATPLCEAGSCVGCGEGESVSCSSEYPETPACEEGSGECVVCTEEDVSACTAEAPVCDGGVCVACTEHSQCASGACELDSGECFEGEAVHVDGDNGGCSDSSWGTEEVPFCTIGAAVEDVGEYGGIVLHEMTGASYEESADIVGGEGIAFVGAVGEEPVWENEGVLPSLQARFGAKVFVDGVKFLDSSSSAISISNAGSSVYATHIWAAKSDGVPISVVDNGYLYVRDSFVSAGEGTLDAVSVTAGTFDIAYSTIGAGLGGSASGVYCQNGGDGSSVKKTFIVNLGAAPEMDCEGASMEEVFLEADASEPFGEDSNWFTDFTNGDLHLTANAPAELATFATWAEGDPKTDIDGEPRNAVEGEAGYVGADVPN
;
A
#
# COMPACT_ATOMS: atom_id res chain seq x y z
N MET A 1 -44.34 25.41 -22.97
CA MET A 1 -43.97 26.68 -22.31
C MET A 1 -44.53 26.68 -20.88
N LYS A 2 -43.72 26.22 -19.92
CA LYS A 2 -44.02 26.30 -18.48
C LYS A 2 -42.81 26.93 -17.80
N THR A 3 -43.04 28.09 -17.22
CA THR A 3 -42.06 28.95 -16.55
C THR A 3 -41.76 28.37 -15.16
N ARG A 4 -40.51 27.98 -14.88
CA ARG A 4 -40.04 27.66 -13.52
C ARG A 4 -39.71 28.97 -12.81
N LYS A 5 -40.25 29.14 -11.59
CA LYS A 5 -39.93 30.25 -10.70
C LYS A 5 -38.76 29.85 -9.80
N LEU A 6 -37.71 30.67 -9.84
CA LEU A 6 -36.58 30.66 -8.91
C LEU A 6 -37.07 31.21 -7.55
N PHE A 7 -36.82 30.50 -6.45
CA PHE A 7 -36.98 31.01 -5.10
C PHE A 7 -35.59 31.23 -4.51
N THR A 8 -35.20 32.50 -4.39
CA THR A 8 -34.00 32.93 -3.67
C THR A 8 -34.44 33.30 -2.26
N LEU A 9 -33.94 32.58 -1.25
CA LEU A 9 -34.13 32.93 0.16
C LEU A 9 -32.87 33.64 0.65
N SER A 10 -33.00 34.92 0.98
CA SER A 10 -31.92 35.72 1.56
C SER A 10 -32.39 36.36 2.87
N LEU A 11 -31.47 36.31 3.83
CA LEU A 11 -31.31 37.14 5.04
C LEU A 11 -32.26 36.94 6.23
N GLY A 12 -31.63 36.58 7.34
CA GLY A 12 -31.85 37.28 8.60
C GLY A 12 -31.23 36.55 9.79
N PHE A 13 -30.08 37.01 10.29
CA PHE A 13 -29.81 36.90 11.73
C PHE A 13 -28.89 38.03 12.23
N ALA A 14 -29.12 38.36 13.49
CA ALA A 14 -29.00 39.66 14.11
C ALA A 14 -27.60 40.00 14.66
N LEU A 15 -27.36 41.32 14.79
CA LEU A 15 -26.41 41.90 15.73
C LEU A 15 -26.66 41.39 17.16
N GLY A 16 -25.60 40.94 17.83
CA GLY A 16 -25.53 40.73 19.28
C GLY A 16 -24.15 41.14 19.80
N ALA A 17 -24.13 41.94 20.86
CA ALA A 17 -23.03 42.77 21.30
C ALA A 17 -22.02 42.08 22.25
N ALA A 18 -20.76 42.48 22.10
CA ALA A 18 -19.68 42.68 23.07
C ALA A 18 -19.75 42.04 24.48
N LEU A 19 -18.74 41.19 24.77
CA LEU A 19 -18.01 41.13 26.04
C LEU A 19 -16.51 40.82 25.75
N PRO A 20 -15.54 41.52 26.35
CA PRO A 20 -14.12 41.18 26.26
C PRO A 20 -13.77 40.18 27.37
N GLY A 21 -13.61 38.91 27.02
CA GLY A 21 -12.95 37.92 27.86
C GLY A 21 -11.53 37.73 27.34
N THR A 22 -10.55 38.27 28.06
CA THR A 22 -9.13 38.05 27.81
C THR A 22 -8.77 36.61 28.16
N LEU A 23 -8.91 35.69 27.21
CA LEU A 23 -8.10 34.49 27.14
C LEU A 23 -7.06 34.74 26.07
N SER A 24 -5.83 34.97 26.51
CA SER A 24 -4.67 35.02 25.63
C SER A 24 -4.50 33.62 25.03
N CYS A 25 -5.09 33.37 23.86
CA CYS A 25 -4.54 32.38 22.95
C CYS A 25 -3.16 32.91 22.57
N ARG A 26 -2.15 32.46 23.30
CA ARG A 26 -0.76 32.54 22.86
C ARG A 26 -0.75 31.68 21.61
N ALA A 27 -0.58 32.29 20.44
CA ALA A 27 -0.21 31.53 19.26
C ALA A 27 0.95 30.61 19.67
N PRO A 28 0.98 29.32 19.26
CA PRO A 28 2.18 28.52 19.43
C PRO A 28 3.35 29.38 18.92
N ALA A 29 4.41 29.47 19.73
CA ALA A 29 5.59 30.20 19.30
C ALA A 29 5.95 29.62 17.93
N GLU A 30 6.08 30.47 16.90
CA GLU A 30 6.76 30.05 15.68
C GLU A 30 8.09 29.46 16.15
N VAL A 31 8.23 28.15 16.00
CA VAL A 31 9.45 27.44 16.37
C VAL A 31 10.49 27.89 15.36
N ASP A 32 11.30 28.86 15.79
CA ASP A 32 12.28 29.60 14.99
C ASP A 32 13.49 28.73 14.55
N CYS A 33 13.40 27.42 14.74
CA CYS A 33 14.46 26.48 14.37
C CYS A 33 14.44 26.02 12.91
N SER A 34 13.26 25.95 12.29
CA SER A 34 13.09 25.33 10.98
C SER A 34 13.51 26.26 9.83
N ASN A 35 13.53 27.57 10.07
CA ASN A 35 13.94 28.56 9.08
C ASN A 35 14.99 29.47 9.72
N GLY A 36 16.25 29.37 9.25
CA GLY A 36 17.28 30.35 9.60
C GLY A 36 16.70 31.77 9.46
N PHE A 37 16.86 32.59 10.51
CA PHE A 37 16.10 33.83 10.79
C PHE A 37 16.10 34.87 9.65
N ASP A 38 16.92 34.67 8.62
CA ASP A 38 17.07 35.47 7.41
C ASP A 38 17.51 34.68 6.16
N GLY A 39 17.52 33.33 6.22
CA GLY A 39 18.06 32.47 5.16
C GLY A 39 19.59 32.50 5.00
N GLU A 40 20.31 33.22 5.88
CA GLU A 40 21.77 33.26 5.91
C GLU A 40 22.37 32.57 7.16
N GLU A 41 21.58 32.38 8.23
CA GLU A 41 22.00 31.66 9.44
C GLU A 41 21.67 30.15 9.41
N PRO A 42 22.49 29.30 10.06
CA PRO A 42 22.25 27.85 10.12
C PRO A 42 20.96 27.53 10.90
N ALA A 43 20.20 26.55 10.41
CA ALA A 43 18.95 26.07 11.02
C ALA A 43 19.20 24.90 12.01
N GLY A 44 18.15 24.50 12.72
CA GLY A 44 18.18 23.36 13.65
C GLY A 44 19.19 23.50 14.78
N ASP A 45 19.84 22.38 15.13
CA ASP A 45 20.85 22.30 16.19
C ASP A 45 22.02 23.28 16.00
N GLU A 46 22.48 23.47 14.76
CA GLU A 46 23.57 24.40 14.48
C GLU A 46 23.15 25.85 14.75
N GLY A 47 21.90 26.21 14.43
CA GLY A 47 21.30 27.48 14.80
C GLY A 47 21.22 27.70 16.31
N CYS A 48 20.76 26.69 17.06
CA CYS A 48 20.71 26.73 18.52
C CYS A 48 22.10 26.89 19.14
N ARG A 49 23.11 26.15 18.65
CA ARG A 49 24.51 26.25 19.08
C ARG A 49 25.12 27.61 18.75
N ALA A 50 24.82 28.17 17.57
CA ALA A 50 25.31 29.48 17.16
C ALA A 50 24.73 30.59 18.05
N LYS A 51 23.45 30.49 18.41
CA LYS A 51 22.71 31.51 19.17
C LYS A 51 22.98 31.47 20.67
N HIS A 52 22.98 30.27 21.26
CA HIS A 52 23.01 30.07 22.71
C HIS A 52 24.27 29.36 23.23
N GLY A 53 25.08 28.82 22.32
CA GLY A 53 26.27 28.03 22.66
C GLY A 53 26.00 26.53 22.78
N TRP A 54 27.05 25.75 23.02
CA TRP A 54 26.98 24.29 23.08
C TRP A 54 26.14 23.72 24.23
N GLU A 55 25.90 24.52 25.27
CA GLU A 55 25.09 24.10 26.41
C GLU A 55 23.59 24.09 26.09
N VAL A 56 23.13 24.83 25.06
CA VAL A 56 21.72 24.89 24.60
C VAL A 56 21.68 24.60 23.10
N GLY A 57 22.17 23.42 22.72
CA GLY A 57 22.57 23.11 21.35
C GLY A 57 21.60 22.25 20.55
N TYR A 58 20.42 21.93 21.09
CA TYR A 58 19.45 21.04 20.44
C TYR A 58 18.16 21.78 20.13
N CYS A 59 17.63 21.59 18.92
CA CYS A 59 16.32 22.11 18.55
C CYS A 59 15.21 21.06 18.75
N THR A 60 14.07 21.48 19.28
CA THR A 60 12.83 20.67 19.34
C THR A 60 11.66 21.40 18.71
N ASP A 61 10.67 20.63 18.24
CA ASP A 61 9.40 21.13 17.70
C ASP A 61 8.43 21.62 18.81
N GLY A 62 8.82 21.43 20.07
CA GLY A 62 8.06 21.84 21.26
C GLY A 62 7.00 20.84 21.72
N THR A 63 6.83 19.70 21.05
CA THR A 63 5.88 18.65 21.46
C THR A 63 6.30 18.00 22.79
N CYS A 64 7.61 17.90 23.05
CA CYS A 64 8.20 17.36 24.29
C CYS A 64 8.29 18.34 25.49
N SER A 65 7.54 19.45 25.48
CA SER A 65 7.62 20.51 26.50
C SER A 65 7.27 20.10 27.95
N GLY A 66 6.82 18.85 28.18
CA GLY A 66 6.49 18.33 29.50
C GLY A 66 7.70 17.93 30.36
N GLU A 67 8.82 17.53 29.75
CA GLU A 67 10.00 17.03 30.47
C GLU A 67 11.26 17.87 30.26
N LEU A 68 11.29 18.73 29.25
CA LEU A 68 12.45 19.56 28.88
C LEU A 68 12.21 21.03 29.18
N GLU A 69 13.24 21.71 29.70
CA GLU A 69 13.26 23.18 29.72
C GLU A 69 13.56 23.66 28.30
N VAL A 70 12.50 23.96 27.54
CA VAL A 70 12.59 24.49 26.16
C VAL A 70 12.52 26.01 26.20
N LEU A 71 13.49 26.68 25.57
CA LEU A 71 13.48 28.13 25.39
C LEU A 71 12.35 28.56 24.46
N SER A 72 12.01 29.85 24.47
CA SER A 72 10.91 30.38 23.65
C SER A 72 11.13 30.25 22.13
N ASP A 73 12.34 29.90 21.69
CA ASP A 73 12.74 29.71 20.29
C ASP A 73 12.99 28.24 19.91
N GLY A 74 12.58 27.28 20.76
CA GLY A 74 12.68 25.85 20.46
C GLY A 74 14.02 25.20 20.83
N CYS A 75 15.00 25.95 21.35
CA CYS A 75 16.29 25.40 21.76
C CYS A 75 16.24 24.85 23.20
N THR A 76 16.95 23.75 23.47
CA THR A 76 17.06 23.14 24.79
C THR A 76 18.48 22.61 25.10
N GLU A 77 18.78 22.41 26.38
CA GLU A 77 20.08 21.94 26.87
C GLU A 77 20.28 20.42 26.73
N THR A 78 19.20 19.66 26.80
CA THR A 78 19.22 18.20 26.75
C THR A 78 18.70 17.73 25.41
N ALA A 79 19.40 16.77 24.79
CA ALA A 79 18.94 16.17 23.54
C ALA A 79 17.49 15.65 23.74
N PRO A 80 16.52 16.18 22.97
CA PRO A 80 15.16 15.70 23.06
C PRO A 80 15.05 14.24 22.57
N PRO A 81 14.02 13.51 22.99
CA PRO A 81 13.61 12.26 22.35
C PRO A 81 13.54 12.40 20.82
N LEU A 82 13.83 11.31 20.08
CA LEU A 82 13.89 11.32 18.61
C LEU A 82 12.61 11.84 17.98
N ASP A 83 11.44 11.48 18.52
CA ASP A 83 10.11 11.88 18.04
C ASP A 83 9.82 13.39 18.11
N CYS A 84 10.66 14.18 18.79
CA CYS A 84 10.51 15.62 18.90
C CYS A 84 11.81 16.40 18.66
N TRP A 85 12.84 15.73 18.15
CA TRP A 85 14.12 16.33 17.79
C TRP A 85 14.11 16.83 16.34
N LEU A 86 14.51 18.09 16.14
CA LEU A 86 14.77 18.68 14.82
C LEU A 86 16.28 18.72 14.54
N CYS A 87 16.94 17.56 14.34
CA CYS A 87 18.39 17.52 14.13
C CYS A 87 18.75 18.24 12.83
N GLU A 88 19.57 19.29 12.94
CA GLU A 88 19.98 20.10 11.78
C GLU A 88 18.81 20.61 10.90
N GLY A 89 17.61 20.72 11.47
CA GLY A 89 16.40 21.19 10.78
C GLY A 89 15.61 20.11 10.04
N ARG A 90 15.94 18.83 10.25
CA ARG A 90 15.22 17.65 9.73
C ARG A 90 14.34 17.03 10.81
N GLU A 91 13.31 16.29 10.40
CA GLU A 91 12.44 15.57 11.34
C GLU A 91 13.19 14.41 12.02
N GLY A 92 12.74 14.05 13.22
CA GLY A 92 13.38 13.08 14.12
C GLY A 92 13.80 11.75 13.50
N GLY A 93 12.98 11.21 12.60
CA GLY A 93 13.27 9.92 11.92
C GLY A 93 14.50 9.97 11.01
N GLU A 94 14.86 11.14 10.48
CA GLU A 94 16.05 11.31 9.64
C GLU A 94 17.35 11.46 10.46
N CYS A 95 17.24 11.49 11.80
CA CYS A 95 18.33 11.80 12.72
C CYS A 95 19.08 10.56 13.23
N GLU A 96 18.56 9.35 12.98
CA GLU A 96 19.14 8.09 13.48
C GLU A 96 20.57 7.86 12.99
N GLU A 97 20.91 8.34 11.79
CA GLU A 97 22.27 8.22 11.24
C GLU A 97 23.30 9.15 11.93
N VAL A 98 22.86 10.24 12.55
CA VAL A 98 23.74 11.27 13.13
C VAL A 98 24.12 10.93 14.57
N ALA A 99 23.30 10.14 15.27
CA ALA A 99 23.51 9.77 16.67
C ALA A 99 24.66 8.77 16.90
N GLU A 100 25.06 8.00 15.88
CA GLU A 100 25.99 6.87 16.04
C GLU A 100 27.48 7.22 15.84
N THR A 101 27.84 8.46 15.49
CA THR A 101 29.25 8.80 15.19
C THR A 101 30.02 9.34 16.40
N SER A 102 30.18 8.54 17.45
CA SER A 102 31.26 8.76 18.42
C SER A 102 31.87 7.47 19.00
N GLY A 103 32.51 6.71 18.12
CA GLY A 103 33.84 6.16 18.38
C GLY A 103 33.93 4.68 18.75
N GLU A 104 34.49 3.88 17.83
CA GLU A 104 35.49 2.87 18.19
C GLU A 104 36.35 2.46 16.99
N THR A 105 37.67 2.60 17.18
CA THR A 105 38.73 1.99 16.35
C THR A 105 38.83 0.49 16.64
N THR A 106 38.84 -0.40 15.65
CA THR A 106 39.59 -1.67 15.74
C THR A 106 40.03 -2.21 14.38
N GLU A 107 41.29 -2.65 14.35
CA GLU A 107 42.03 -3.28 13.26
C GLU A 107 41.53 -4.70 12.94
N GLY A 108 41.49 -5.02 11.64
CA GLY A 108 42.02 -6.25 11.02
C GLY A 108 41.51 -7.63 11.45
N THR A 109 41.12 -8.46 10.47
CA THR A 109 41.78 -9.75 10.16
C THR A 109 41.20 -10.31 8.85
N GLU A 110 42.05 -10.53 7.86
CA GLU A 110 41.77 -11.35 6.67
C GLU A 110 41.91 -12.83 7.07
N GLU A 111 40.89 -13.66 6.84
CA GLU A 111 41.06 -15.11 6.72
C GLU A 111 40.47 -15.62 5.40
N THR A 112 41.38 -16.07 4.55
CA THR A 112 41.16 -16.99 3.43
C THR A 112 40.66 -18.33 3.95
N THR A 113 39.57 -18.86 3.39
CA THR A 113 39.23 -20.29 3.53
C THR A 113 39.23 -20.97 2.16
N ASP A 114 40.18 -21.89 2.02
CA ASP A 114 40.44 -22.75 0.87
C ASP A 114 39.72 -24.09 1.05
N GLY A 115 39.49 -24.78 -0.07
CA GLY A 115 38.41 -25.77 -0.26
C GLY A 115 38.39 -27.04 0.58
N MET A 116 37.26 -27.76 0.47
CA MET A 116 37.19 -29.18 0.82
C MET A 116 36.16 -29.95 -0.02
N GLU A 117 36.46 -31.25 -0.12
CA GLU A 117 36.10 -32.22 -1.15
C GLU A 117 34.64 -32.70 -1.18
N THR A 118 34.24 -33.07 -2.39
CA THR A 118 33.15 -33.98 -2.73
C THR A 118 33.23 -35.30 -1.96
N THR A 119 32.17 -35.63 -1.21
CA THR A 119 31.99 -36.95 -0.59
C THR A 119 30.75 -37.64 -1.16
N GLU A 120 30.94 -38.89 -1.59
CA GLU A 120 29.95 -39.75 -2.23
C GLU A 120 28.80 -40.16 -1.31
N GLY A 121 27.66 -40.43 -1.95
CA GLY A 121 26.36 -40.70 -1.34
C GLY A 121 26.32 -41.87 -0.35
N MET A 122 25.55 -41.64 0.71
CA MET A 122 25.16 -42.64 1.69
C MET A 122 23.62 -42.70 1.69
N GLU A 123 23.07 -43.84 1.29
CA GLU A 123 21.63 -44.08 1.31
C GLU A 123 21.11 -44.12 2.76
N THR A 124 20.25 -43.18 3.11
CA THR A 124 19.59 -43.08 4.41
C THR A 124 18.43 -44.07 4.46
N SER A 125 18.67 -45.18 5.16
CA SER A 125 17.63 -46.13 5.55
C SER A 125 16.74 -45.47 6.61
N GLY A 126 15.45 -45.27 6.31
CA GLY A 126 14.47 -44.70 7.24
C GLY A 126 14.34 -45.55 8.51
N THR A 127 14.98 -45.07 9.58
CA THR A 127 14.74 -45.52 10.96
C THR A 127 13.63 -44.65 11.53
N GLU A 128 12.50 -45.27 11.88
CA GLU A 128 11.48 -44.68 12.74
C GLU A 128 12.18 -44.16 14.01
N THR A 129 12.31 -42.84 14.13
CA THR A 129 12.91 -42.17 15.28
C THR A 129 11.91 -42.20 16.42
N THR A 130 11.94 -43.28 17.21
CA THR A 130 11.54 -43.16 18.62
C THR A 130 12.39 -42.03 19.22
N GLY A 131 11.75 -40.93 19.62
CA GLY A 131 12.41 -39.71 20.11
C GLY A 131 13.49 -40.02 21.15
N GLY A 132 14.57 -39.22 21.13
CA GLY A 132 15.65 -39.37 22.10
C GLY A 132 15.16 -39.30 23.54
N GLU A 133 15.86 -39.97 24.46
CA GLU A 133 15.64 -39.76 25.89
C GLU A 133 16.06 -38.32 26.24
N CYS A 134 15.28 -37.64 27.09
CA CYS A 134 15.51 -36.26 27.50
C CYS A 134 15.25 -36.10 29.01
N GLU A 135 15.87 -35.10 29.65
CA GLU A 135 15.52 -34.68 31.01
C GLU A 135 14.70 -33.37 30.99
N GLU A 136 14.97 -32.49 30.02
CA GLU A 136 14.24 -31.25 29.76
C GLU A 136 14.08 -30.98 28.26
N SER A 137 13.17 -30.07 27.87
CA SER A 137 12.90 -29.76 26.45
C SER A 137 14.14 -29.23 25.73
N ALA A 138 15.07 -28.58 26.43
CA ALA A 138 16.34 -28.14 25.86
C ALA A 138 17.26 -29.28 25.39
N ASP A 139 17.03 -30.53 25.82
CA ASP A 139 17.75 -31.71 25.31
C ASP A 139 17.20 -32.20 23.95
N CYS A 140 16.03 -31.68 23.56
CA CYS A 140 15.29 -32.05 22.37
C CYS A 140 15.52 -31.03 21.23
N GLY A 141 15.14 -31.37 19.99
CA GLY A 141 15.34 -30.49 18.83
C GLY A 141 14.71 -31.00 17.54
N GLY A 142 14.63 -30.11 16.55
CA GLY A 142 13.92 -30.35 15.28
C GLY A 142 12.44 -30.67 15.51
N ALA A 143 11.91 -31.63 14.75
CA ALA A 143 10.51 -32.09 14.78
C ALA A 143 10.01 -32.66 16.13
N THR A 144 10.89 -32.85 17.12
CA THR A 144 10.50 -33.29 18.47
C THR A 144 11.13 -32.35 19.50
N PRO A 145 10.63 -31.13 19.68
CA PRO A 145 11.25 -30.12 20.53
C PRO A 145 10.87 -30.25 22.01
N LEU A 146 9.80 -30.98 22.35
CA LEU A 146 9.29 -31.03 23.73
C LEU A 146 9.75 -32.29 24.45
N CYS A 147 10.14 -32.18 25.72
CA CYS A 147 10.44 -33.35 26.55
C CYS A 147 9.23 -33.77 27.40
N GLU A 148 8.58 -34.87 27.04
CA GLU A 148 7.46 -35.42 27.81
C GLU A 148 7.78 -36.79 28.38
N ALA A 149 7.65 -36.94 29.70
CA ALA A 149 7.90 -38.18 30.43
C ALA A 149 9.28 -38.83 30.13
N GLY A 150 10.27 -38.00 29.79
CA GLY A 150 11.64 -38.42 29.48
C GLY A 150 11.86 -38.85 28.03
N SER A 151 10.95 -38.53 27.11
CA SER A 151 11.09 -38.75 25.67
C SER A 151 10.80 -37.47 24.89
N CYS A 152 11.61 -37.18 23.88
CA CYS A 152 11.33 -36.06 22.97
C CYS A 152 10.12 -36.38 22.10
N VAL A 153 9.16 -35.45 22.06
CA VAL A 153 7.90 -35.56 21.30
C VAL A 153 7.70 -34.30 20.46
N GLY A 154 6.93 -34.44 19.37
CA GLY A 154 6.47 -33.30 18.58
C GLY A 154 5.53 -32.42 19.39
N CYS A 155 5.45 -31.13 19.06
CA CYS A 155 4.63 -30.20 19.82
C CYS A 155 3.13 -30.56 19.83
N GLY A 156 2.63 -31.20 18.77
CA GLY A 156 1.24 -31.69 18.69
C GLY A 156 0.99 -33.01 19.43
N GLU A 157 2.05 -33.67 19.91
CA GLU A 157 1.97 -34.94 20.65
C GLU A 157 2.05 -34.76 22.16
N GLY A 158 2.50 -33.58 22.63
CA GLY A 158 2.65 -33.27 24.05
C GLY A 158 1.30 -33.09 24.76
N GLU A 159 1.04 -33.87 25.81
CA GLU A 159 -0.20 -33.72 26.62
C GLU A 159 -0.04 -32.71 27.77
N SER A 160 1.18 -32.58 28.32
CA SER A 160 1.47 -31.82 29.53
C SER A 160 2.50 -30.69 29.35
N VAL A 161 3.14 -30.64 28.19
CA VAL A 161 4.12 -29.63 27.79
C VAL A 161 3.67 -28.98 26.49
N SER A 162 4.00 -27.71 26.31
CA SER A 162 3.60 -26.93 25.12
C SER A 162 4.71 -25.99 24.68
N CYS A 163 4.71 -25.58 23.42
CA CYS A 163 5.65 -24.60 22.90
C CYS A 163 5.59 -23.29 23.70
N SER A 164 4.40 -22.73 23.93
CA SER A 164 4.23 -21.47 24.69
C SER A 164 4.79 -21.50 26.12
N SER A 165 4.85 -22.66 26.79
CA SER A 165 5.40 -22.77 28.14
C SER A 165 6.92 -22.97 28.15
N GLU A 166 7.45 -23.72 27.19
CA GLU A 166 8.87 -24.13 27.16
C GLU A 166 9.72 -23.18 26.31
N TYR A 167 9.13 -22.61 25.26
CA TYR A 167 9.75 -21.74 24.25
C TYR A 167 8.92 -20.47 24.04
N PRO A 168 9.04 -19.46 24.93
CA PRO A 168 8.25 -18.23 24.82
C PRO A 168 8.51 -17.42 23.55
N GLU A 169 9.66 -17.61 22.88
CA GLU A 169 10.01 -16.97 21.61
C GLU A 169 9.42 -17.71 20.39
N THR A 170 9.03 -18.98 20.55
CA THR A 170 8.37 -19.78 19.52
C THR A 170 7.15 -20.49 20.10
N PRO A 171 6.12 -19.73 20.54
CA PRO A 171 5.05 -20.26 21.35
C PRO A 171 4.04 -21.13 20.59
N ALA A 172 4.01 -21.03 19.26
CA ALA A 172 3.06 -21.75 18.41
C ALA A 172 3.61 -23.13 18.01
N CYS A 173 2.69 -24.07 17.77
CA CYS A 173 3.02 -25.43 17.35
C CYS A 173 2.61 -25.65 15.90
N GLU A 174 3.58 -25.91 15.02
CA GLU A 174 3.30 -26.28 13.63
C GLU A 174 2.96 -27.79 13.58
N GLU A 175 1.67 -28.13 13.55
CA GLU A 175 1.20 -29.52 13.65
C GLU A 175 1.80 -30.42 12.55
N GLY A 176 2.07 -29.87 11.37
CA GLY A 176 2.61 -30.62 10.23
C GLY A 176 4.06 -31.09 10.43
N SER A 177 4.90 -30.26 11.06
CA SER A 177 6.32 -30.57 11.31
C SER A 177 6.58 -31.07 12.73
N GLY A 178 5.69 -30.79 13.68
CA GLY A 178 5.89 -31.03 15.10
C GLY A 178 6.84 -30.02 15.76
N GLU A 179 7.24 -28.96 15.05
CA GLU A 179 8.18 -27.95 15.52
C GLU A 179 7.49 -26.80 16.26
N CYS A 180 8.20 -26.19 17.21
CA CYS A 180 7.78 -24.95 17.84
C CYS A 180 8.25 -23.77 16.99
N VAL A 181 7.30 -22.97 16.50
CA VAL A 181 7.50 -21.84 15.58
C VAL A 181 7.00 -20.54 16.21
N VAL A 182 7.35 -19.39 15.63
CA VAL A 182 6.92 -18.09 16.16
C VAL A 182 5.41 -17.97 16.09
N CYS A 183 4.84 -18.35 14.95
CA CYS A 183 3.43 -18.24 14.64
C CYS A 183 2.98 -19.42 13.78
N THR A 184 1.67 -19.57 13.62
CA THR A 184 1.04 -20.37 12.57
C THR A 184 -0.09 -19.56 11.93
N GLU A 185 -0.66 -20.02 10.81
CA GLU A 185 -1.85 -19.37 10.23
C GLU A 185 -3.02 -19.27 11.23
N GLU A 186 -3.14 -20.22 12.16
CA GLU A 186 -4.18 -20.24 13.19
C GLU A 186 -3.81 -19.47 14.46
N ASP A 187 -2.52 -19.24 14.70
CA ASP A 187 -1.99 -18.56 15.90
C ASP A 187 -0.92 -17.52 15.52
N VAL A 188 -1.39 -16.30 15.27
CA VAL A 188 -0.56 -15.10 15.05
C VAL A 188 -0.36 -14.28 16.33
N SER A 189 -0.68 -14.83 17.52
CA SER A 189 -0.68 -14.05 18.76
C SER A 189 0.70 -13.55 19.20
N ALA A 190 1.78 -14.15 18.67
CA ALA A 190 3.15 -13.73 18.87
C ALA A 190 3.63 -12.67 17.87
N CYS A 191 2.86 -12.41 16.81
CA CYS A 191 3.20 -11.42 15.80
C CYS A 191 2.92 -9.99 16.26
N THR A 192 3.75 -9.04 15.82
CA THR A 192 3.57 -7.61 16.12
C THR A 192 2.69 -6.95 15.06
N ALA A 193 2.32 -5.69 15.28
CA ALA A 193 1.49 -4.94 14.33
C ALA A 193 2.20 -4.76 12.97
N GLU A 194 3.52 -4.56 12.99
CA GLU A 194 4.39 -4.35 11.81
C GLU A 194 4.66 -5.65 11.03
N ALA A 195 4.36 -6.80 11.63
CA ALA A 195 4.54 -8.11 11.01
C ALA A 195 3.39 -9.06 11.37
N PRO A 196 2.14 -8.72 11.03
CA PRO A 196 0.95 -9.36 11.59
C PRO A 196 0.62 -10.72 10.97
N VAL A 197 1.28 -11.08 9.86
CA VAL A 197 1.00 -12.30 9.08
C VAL A 197 2.00 -13.37 9.43
N CYS A 198 1.56 -14.63 9.53
CA CYS A 198 2.47 -15.75 9.63
C CYS A 198 2.76 -16.36 8.26
N ASP A 199 4.03 -16.35 7.84
CA ASP A 199 4.49 -17.06 6.64
C ASP A 199 5.68 -17.96 7.00
N GLY A 200 5.54 -19.26 6.72
CA GLY A 200 6.58 -20.25 7.00
C GLY A 200 7.01 -20.32 8.48
N GLY A 201 6.11 -20.03 9.42
CA GLY A 201 6.37 -20.04 10.86
C GLY A 201 7.09 -18.80 11.40
N VAL A 202 7.21 -17.75 10.58
CA VAL A 202 7.81 -16.45 10.93
C VAL A 202 6.79 -15.35 10.70
N CYS A 203 6.78 -14.35 11.58
CA CYS A 203 5.96 -13.16 11.43
C CYS A 203 6.53 -12.25 10.33
N VAL A 204 5.69 -11.86 9.38
CA VAL A 204 6.03 -10.99 8.25
C VAL A 204 4.98 -9.89 8.08
N ALA A 205 5.39 -8.79 7.44
CA ALA A 205 4.47 -7.74 6.99
C ALA A 205 3.43 -8.32 6.02
N CYS A 206 2.21 -7.80 6.05
CA CYS A 206 1.23 -8.12 5.02
C CYS A 206 1.63 -7.46 3.70
N THR A 207 1.37 -8.16 2.61
CA THR A 207 1.62 -7.74 1.23
C THR A 207 0.35 -7.80 0.37
N GLU A 208 -0.72 -8.38 0.91
CA GLU A 208 -2.01 -8.62 0.27
C GLU A 208 -3.15 -8.50 1.32
N HIS A 209 -4.31 -7.99 0.89
CA HIS A 209 -5.46 -7.78 1.77
C HIS A 209 -5.99 -9.07 2.40
N SER A 210 -5.95 -10.19 1.66
CA SER A 210 -6.41 -11.51 2.09
C SER A 210 -5.60 -12.12 3.24
N GLN A 211 -4.39 -11.63 3.50
CA GLN A 211 -3.54 -12.13 4.58
C GLN A 211 -3.99 -11.61 5.95
N CYS A 212 -4.78 -10.54 5.98
CA CYS A 212 -5.25 -9.93 7.20
C CYS A 212 -6.61 -10.48 7.61
N ALA A 213 -6.79 -10.77 8.90
CA ALA A 213 -8.07 -11.22 9.44
C ALA A 213 -9.18 -10.16 9.30
N SER A 214 -8.82 -8.87 9.28
CA SER A 214 -9.73 -7.77 8.96
C SER A 214 -10.11 -7.72 7.48
N GLY A 215 -9.45 -8.50 6.62
CA GLY A 215 -9.62 -8.46 5.17
C GLY A 215 -8.92 -7.28 4.51
N ALA A 216 -8.11 -6.50 5.22
CA ALA A 216 -7.37 -5.38 4.64
C ALA A 216 -5.95 -5.21 5.20
N CYS A 217 -5.02 -4.96 4.30
CA CYS A 217 -3.61 -4.66 4.56
C CYS A 217 -3.33 -3.19 4.22
N GLU A 218 -2.60 -2.48 5.07
CA GLU A 218 -1.92 -1.24 4.71
C GLU A 218 -0.69 -1.58 3.87
N LEU A 219 -0.84 -1.60 2.55
CA LEU A 219 0.21 -2.02 1.62
C LEU A 219 1.52 -1.19 1.70
N ASP A 220 1.52 -0.05 2.38
CA ASP A 220 2.70 0.80 2.53
C ASP A 220 3.49 0.56 3.82
N SER A 221 2.80 0.24 4.92
CA SER A 221 3.42 -0.09 6.20
C SER A 221 3.61 -1.59 6.39
N GLY A 222 2.76 -2.40 5.75
CA GLY A 222 2.69 -3.85 5.96
C GLY A 222 1.88 -4.25 7.20
N GLU A 223 1.12 -3.31 7.78
CA GLU A 223 0.24 -3.55 8.93
C GLU A 223 -1.15 -3.99 8.48
N CYS A 224 -1.81 -4.85 9.27
CA CYS A 224 -3.20 -5.19 9.04
C CYS A 224 -4.11 -4.14 9.68
N PHE A 225 -5.19 -3.78 8.99
CA PHE A 225 -6.22 -2.93 9.58
C PHE A 225 -6.79 -3.58 10.85
N GLU A 226 -7.00 -2.78 11.89
CA GLU A 226 -7.67 -3.25 13.11
C GLU A 226 -9.19 -3.37 12.92
N GLY A 227 -9.82 -4.31 13.63
CA GLY A 227 -11.26 -4.49 13.63
C GLY A 227 -11.81 -5.39 12.52
N GLU A 228 -13.12 -5.58 12.51
CA GLU A 228 -13.82 -6.28 11.44
C GLU A 228 -14.13 -5.28 10.31
N ALA A 229 -13.89 -5.66 9.06
CA ALA A 229 -14.34 -4.86 7.94
C ALA A 229 -15.87 -4.78 7.89
N VAL A 230 -16.38 -3.65 7.41
CA VAL A 230 -17.81 -3.49 7.11
C VAL A 230 -18.07 -3.91 5.67
N HIS A 231 -19.27 -4.41 5.40
CA HIS A 231 -19.69 -4.94 4.11
C HIS A 231 -20.66 -3.97 3.43
N VAL A 232 -20.52 -3.82 2.12
CA VAL A 232 -21.45 -3.12 1.24
C VAL A 232 -21.99 -4.11 0.22
N ASP A 233 -23.31 -4.27 0.17
CA ASP A 233 -24.00 -5.13 -0.79
C ASP A 233 -25.35 -4.47 -1.12
N GLY A 234 -25.34 -3.69 -2.20
CA GLY A 234 -26.47 -2.86 -2.60
C GLY A 234 -27.66 -3.62 -3.18
N ASP A 235 -27.49 -4.89 -3.56
CA ASP A 235 -28.57 -5.74 -4.07
C ASP A 235 -29.11 -6.75 -3.05
N ASN A 236 -28.45 -6.87 -1.88
CA ASN A 236 -28.94 -7.62 -0.74
C ASN A 236 -30.31 -7.12 -0.28
N GLY A 237 -31.31 -8.02 -0.28
CA GLY A 237 -32.64 -7.70 0.23
C GLY A 237 -32.68 -7.31 1.72
N GLY A 238 -31.60 -7.56 2.46
CA GLY A 238 -31.41 -7.22 3.87
C GLY A 238 -30.50 -6.03 4.14
N CYS A 239 -29.90 -5.37 3.12
CA CYS A 239 -28.99 -4.25 3.36
C CYS A 239 -29.65 -3.09 4.12
N SER A 240 -28.88 -2.32 4.87
CA SER A 240 -29.35 -1.14 5.58
C SER A 240 -28.22 -0.15 5.90
N ASP A 241 -28.33 1.07 5.35
CA ASP A 241 -27.48 2.23 5.66
C ASP A 241 -27.58 2.76 7.11
N SER A 242 -28.37 2.09 7.95
CA SER A 242 -28.52 2.40 9.38
C SER A 242 -28.14 1.24 10.30
N SER A 243 -27.47 0.22 9.73
CA SER A 243 -26.98 -0.98 10.44
C SER A 243 -25.50 -0.83 10.81
N TRP A 244 -24.88 -1.93 11.25
CA TRP A 244 -23.46 -2.05 11.62
C TRP A 244 -22.59 -2.60 10.47
N GLY A 245 -23.10 -2.67 9.24
CA GLY A 245 -22.34 -3.16 8.09
C GLY A 245 -21.83 -4.60 8.21
N THR A 246 -22.45 -5.47 8.99
CA THR A 246 -22.04 -6.90 9.06
C THR A 246 -22.39 -7.62 7.76
N GLU A 247 -21.70 -8.72 7.41
CA GLU A 247 -22.05 -9.56 6.24
C GLU A 247 -23.55 -9.98 6.19
N GLU A 248 -24.19 -10.24 7.35
CA GLU A 248 -25.62 -10.59 7.40
C GLU A 248 -26.56 -9.40 7.12
N VAL A 249 -26.12 -8.18 7.39
CA VAL A 249 -26.88 -6.93 7.27
C VAL A 249 -25.94 -5.83 6.78
N PRO A 250 -25.49 -5.92 5.51
CA PRO A 250 -24.49 -5.02 4.95
C PRO A 250 -25.07 -3.62 4.75
N PHE A 251 -24.20 -2.64 4.51
CA PHE A 251 -24.61 -1.33 4.01
C PHE A 251 -25.14 -1.44 2.58
N CYS A 252 -26.08 -0.57 2.19
CA CYS A 252 -26.58 -0.54 0.82
C CYS A 252 -25.73 0.36 -0.08
N THR A 253 -24.93 1.25 0.50
CA THR A 253 -24.13 2.27 -0.20
C THR A 253 -22.73 2.35 0.37
N ILE A 254 -21.77 2.69 -0.49
CA ILE A 254 -20.37 2.93 -0.12
C ILE A 254 -20.28 4.15 0.81
N GLY A 255 -21.03 5.22 0.53
CA GLY A 255 -21.04 6.41 1.37
C GLY A 255 -21.47 6.16 2.82
N ALA A 256 -22.42 5.25 3.05
CA ALA A 256 -22.81 4.85 4.41
C ALA A 256 -21.70 4.06 5.13
N ALA A 257 -21.01 3.17 4.41
CA ALA A 257 -19.88 2.44 4.96
C ALA A 257 -18.71 3.37 5.31
N VAL A 258 -18.39 4.34 4.44
CA VAL A 258 -17.36 5.36 4.70
C VAL A 258 -17.70 6.19 5.94
N GLU A 259 -18.98 6.59 6.12
CA GLU A 259 -19.40 7.31 7.33
C GLU A 259 -19.27 6.45 8.60
N ASP A 260 -19.50 5.14 8.52
CA ASP A 260 -19.43 4.22 9.67
C ASP A 260 -18.00 3.88 10.09
N VAL A 261 -17.11 3.59 9.13
CA VAL A 261 -15.68 3.32 9.43
C VAL A 261 -14.98 4.58 9.95
N GLY A 262 -15.42 5.76 9.54
CA GLY A 262 -14.85 7.03 9.95
C GLY A 262 -13.44 7.23 9.39
N GLU A 263 -12.47 7.51 10.26
CA GLU A 263 -11.12 7.89 9.83
C GLU A 263 -10.26 6.69 9.42
N TYR A 264 -10.59 5.48 9.87
CA TYR A 264 -9.72 4.32 9.66
C TYR A 264 -10.48 3.00 9.66
N GLY A 265 -10.39 2.20 8.59
CA GLY A 265 -11.03 0.89 8.52
C GLY A 265 -11.10 0.26 7.13
N GLY A 266 -11.50 -1.02 7.09
CA GLY A 266 -11.72 -1.78 5.87
C GLY A 266 -13.19 -1.86 5.46
N ILE A 267 -13.45 -1.80 4.16
CA ILE A 267 -14.77 -1.92 3.54
C ILE A 267 -14.70 -3.04 2.49
N VAL A 268 -15.51 -4.08 2.66
CA VAL A 268 -15.69 -5.16 1.67
C VAL A 268 -16.85 -4.82 0.74
N LEU A 269 -16.59 -4.76 -0.57
CA LEU A 269 -17.57 -4.48 -1.61
C LEU A 269 -18.03 -5.79 -2.26
N HIS A 270 -19.33 -6.06 -2.20
CA HIS A 270 -19.95 -7.18 -2.91
C HIS A 270 -20.43 -6.76 -4.30
N GLU A 271 -20.42 -7.68 -5.25
CA GLU A 271 -20.95 -7.46 -6.60
C GLU A 271 -22.47 -7.26 -6.58
N MET A 272 -22.94 -6.23 -7.29
CA MET A 272 -24.36 -6.05 -7.56
C MET A 272 -24.73 -6.71 -8.89
N THR A 273 -25.68 -7.65 -8.87
CA THR A 273 -26.06 -8.46 -10.03
C THR A 273 -26.60 -7.58 -11.18
N GLY A 274 -25.76 -7.34 -12.20
CA GLY A 274 -26.12 -6.55 -13.37
C GLY A 274 -26.35 -5.06 -13.07
N ALA A 275 -25.73 -4.55 -12.00
CA ALA A 275 -25.76 -3.15 -11.59
C ALA A 275 -24.35 -2.73 -11.08
N SER A 276 -24.25 -1.48 -10.67
CA SER A 276 -23.02 -0.83 -10.23
C SER A 276 -23.31 0.04 -9.00
N TYR A 277 -22.28 0.35 -8.23
CA TYR A 277 -22.32 1.40 -7.23
C TYR A 277 -22.20 2.76 -7.93
N GLU A 278 -23.32 3.46 -8.15
CA GLU A 278 -23.38 4.77 -8.81
C GLU A 278 -23.18 5.94 -7.82
N GLU A 279 -21.99 6.07 -7.23
CA GLU A 279 -21.72 7.10 -6.22
C GLU A 279 -20.27 7.60 -6.20
N SER A 280 -20.03 8.67 -5.44
CA SER A 280 -18.72 9.27 -5.24
C SER A 280 -18.31 9.12 -3.78
N ALA A 281 -17.11 8.60 -3.51
CA ALA A 281 -16.48 8.67 -2.21
C ALA A 281 -15.35 9.70 -2.21
N ASP A 282 -15.32 10.54 -1.18
CA ASP A 282 -14.35 11.61 -0.99
C ASP A 282 -13.69 11.43 0.37
N ILE A 283 -12.52 10.80 0.36
CA ILE A 283 -11.73 10.46 1.55
C ILE A 283 -10.80 11.63 1.84
N VAL A 284 -10.84 12.15 3.06
CA VAL A 284 -10.21 13.43 3.40
C VAL A 284 -9.48 13.38 4.73
N GLY A 285 -8.22 13.79 4.75
CA GLY A 285 -7.59 14.23 6.01
C GLY A 285 -6.94 13.14 6.86
N GLY A 286 -5.85 12.53 6.40
CA GLY A 286 -5.08 11.57 7.20
C GLY A 286 -5.78 10.22 7.42
N GLU A 287 -6.98 10.06 6.87
CA GLU A 287 -7.78 8.84 6.95
C GLU A 287 -7.10 7.69 6.19
N GLY A 288 -7.18 6.48 6.73
CA GLY A 288 -6.73 5.24 6.11
C GLY A 288 -7.93 4.34 5.81
N ILE A 289 -8.38 4.26 4.56
CA ILE A 289 -9.56 3.43 4.23
C ILE A 289 -9.20 2.44 3.13
N ALA A 290 -9.54 1.16 3.35
CA ALA A 290 -9.40 0.11 2.36
C ALA A 290 -10.76 -0.26 1.74
N PHE A 291 -10.81 -0.39 0.42
CA PHE A 291 -11.94 -0.90 -0.35
C PHE A 291 -11.53 -2.21 -1.02
N VAL A 292 -12.08 -3.33 -0.58
CA VAL A 292 -11.66 -4.67 -1.03
C VAL A 292 -12.85 -5.38 -1.65
N GLY A 293 -12.72 -5.87 -2.87
CA GLY A 293 -13.74 -6.71 -3.49
C GLY A 293 -13.91 -8.02 -2.74
N ALA A 294 -15.16 -8.45 -2.53
CA ALA A 294 -15.44 -9.73 -1.91
C ALA A 294 -14.84 -10.88 -2.75
N VAL A 295 -14.34 -11.92 -2.07
CA VAL A 295 -13.62 -13.02 -2.73
C VAL A 295 -14.50 -13.71 -3.78
N GLY A 296 -14.03 -13.72 -5.03
CA GLY A 296 -14.73 -14.34 -6.16
C GLY A 296 -15.89 -13.52 -6.72
N GLU A 297 -16.00 -12.25 -6.33
CA GLU A 297 -16.96 -11.28 -6.83
C GLU A 297 -16.24 -10.15 -7.59
N GLU A 298 -16.95 -9.47 -8.48
CA GLU A 298 -16.39 -8.40 -9.31
C GLU A 298 -17.17 -7.08 -9.15
N PRO A 299 -17.09 -6.40 -7.98
CA PRO A 299 -17.86 -5.19 -7.74
C PRO A 299 -17.50 -4.09 -8.74
N VAL A 300 -18.54 -3.50 -9.34
CA VAL A 300 -18.41 -2.38 -10.28
C VAL A 300 -18.79 -1.08 -9.58
N TRP A 301 -17.89 -0.11 -9.60
CA TRP A 301 -18.06 1.23 -9.04
C TRP A 301 -17.96 2.28 -10.14
N GLU A 302 -19.03 3.05 -10.35
CA GLU A 302 -19.08 4.13 -11.32
C GLU A 302 -19.68 5.41 -10.75
N ASN A 303 -19.55 6.52 -11.49
CA ASN A 303 -20.20 7.76 -11.12
C ASN A 303 -20.59 8.57 -12.36
N GLU A 304 -21.89 8.70 -12.61
CA GLU A 304 -22.44 9.57 -13.67
C GLU A 304 -22.39 11.08 -13.29
N GLY A 305 -21.90 11.40 -12.10
CA GLY A 305 -21.69 12.76 -11.62
C GLY A 305 -20.37 13.39 -12.06
N VAL A 306 -20.26 14.72 -11.91
CA VAL A 306 -19.05 15.47 -12.28
C VAL A 306 -17.82 15.19 -11.38
N LEU A 307 -17.99 14.42 -10.32
CA LEU A 307 -16.94 14.05 -9.39
C LEU A 307 -16.36 12.69 -9.79
N PRO A 308 -15.11 12.39 -9.40
CA PRO A 308 -14.59 11.04 -9.53
C PRO A 308 -15.42 10.00 -8.76
N SER A 309 -15.32 8.72 -9.11
CA SER A 309 -15.90 7.65 -8.30
C SER A 309 -15.21 7.56 -6.94
N LEU A 310 -13.87 7.60 -6.94
CA LEU A 310 -13.04 7.67 -5.74
C LEU A 310 -12.13 8.89 -5.78
N GLN A 311 -12.12 9.66 -4.69
CA GLN A 311 -11.25 10.82 -4.50
C GLN A 311 -10.52 10.75 -3.16
N ALA A 312 -9.18 10.82 -3.19
CA ALA A 312 -8.32 10.87 -2.00
C ALA A 312 -7.67 12.26 -1.89
N ARG A 313 -7.90 12.96 -0.76
CA ARG A 313 -7.43 14.34 -0.57
C ARG A 313 -6.91 14.66 0.81
N PHE A 314 -6.14 15.75 0.87
CA PHE A 314 -5.64 16.35 2.11
C PHE A 314 -4.91 15.36 3.04
N GLY A 315 -4.09 14.47 2.49
CA GLY A 315 -3.33 13.51 3.28
C GLY A 315 -4.01 12.15 3.49
N ALA A 316 -5.14 11.90 2.82
CA ALA A 316 -5.82 10.60 2.88
C ALA A 316 -4.96 9.48 2.25
N LYS A 317 -4.94 8.32 2.89
CA LYS A 317 -4.39 7.08 2.35
C LYS A 317 -5.53 6.13 2.01
N VAL A 318 -5.63 5.73 0.76
CA VAL A 318 -6.68 4.82 0.30
C VAL A 318 -6.06 3.56 -0.30
N PHE A 319 -6.58 2.41 0.07
CA PHE A 319 -6.18 1.11 -0.46
C PHE A 319 -7.36 0.53 -1.22
N VAL A 320 -7.13 -0.02 -2.41
CA VAL A 320 -8.19 -0.58 -3.26
C VAL A 320 -7.72 -1.89 -3.85
N ASP A 321 -8.53 -2.94 -3.72
CA ASP A 321 -8.20 -4.26 -4.24
C ASP A 321 -9.43 -4.94 -4.86
N GLY A 322 -9.30 -5.48 -6.08
CA GLY A 322 -10.36 -6.27 -6.70
C GLY A 322 -11.63 -5.49 -7.06
N VAL A 323 -11.51 -4.19 -7.40
CA VAL A 323 -12.65 -3.32 -7.74
C VAL A 323 -12.58 -2.85 -9.19
N LYS A 324 -13.70 -2.92 -9.91
CA LYS A 324 -13.82 -2.42 -11.29
C LYS A 324 -14.39 -1.01 -11.29
N PHE A 325 -13.63 -0.04 -11.78
CA PHE A 325 -14.09 1.32 -12.02
C PHE A 325 -14.43 1.52 -13.49
N LEU A 326 -15.70 1.38 -13.84
CA LEU A 326 -16.17 1.44 -15.23
C LEU A 326 -17.03 2.69 -15.46
N ASP A 327 -17.13 3.11 -16.72
CA ASP A 327 -18.15 4.05 -17.24
C ASP A 327 -18.37 5.35 -16.41
N SER A 328 -17.33 5.83 -15.72
CA SER A 328 -17.39 7.03 -14.89
C SER A 328 -17.40 8.31 -15.73
N SER A 329 -18.30 9.26 -15.46
CA SER A 329 -18.42 10.47 -16.28
C SER A 329 -17.33 11.54 -16.02
N SER A 330 -16.47 11.28 -15.04
CA SER A 330 -15.27 12.04 -14.70
C SER A 330 -14.07 11.07 -14.68
N SER A 331 -13.09 11.26 -13.81
CA SER A 331 -12.09 10.22 -13.51
C SER A 331 -12.69 9.08 -12.69
N ALA A 332 -12.16 7.87 -12.84
CA ALA A 332 -12.46 6.78 -11.90
C ALA A 332 -11.83 7.09 -10.53
N ILE A 333 -10.52 7.36 -10.53
CA ILE A 333 -9.74 7.65 -9.32
C ILE A 333 -9.07 9.02 -9.48
N SER A 334 -9.14 9.85 -8.43
CA SER A 334 -8.44 11.13 -8.37
C SER A 334 -7.72 11.31 -7.04
N ILE A 335 -6.42 11.60 -7.11
CA ILE A 335 -5.57 11.87 -5.95
C ILE A 335 -5.17 13.33 -6.00
N SER A 336 -5.47 14.09 -4.96
CA SER A 336 -5.07 15.50 -4.88
C SER A 336 -4.49 15.87 -3.53
N ASN A 337 -3.66 16.92 -3.54
CA ASN A 337 -2.98 17.50 -2.39
C ASN A 337 -1.82 16.65 -1.86
N ALA A 338 -0.84 17.33 -1.29
CA ALA A 338 0.34 16.70 -0.72
C ALA A 338 -0.04 15.74 0.41
N GLY A 339 0.62 14.58 0.43
CA GLY A 339 0.43 13.53 1.41
C GLY A 339 -0.72 12.56 1.10
N SER A 340 -1.57 12.85 0.11
CA SER A 340 -2.61 11.90 -0.28
C SER A 340 -2.03 10.77 -1.13
N SER A 341 -2.42 9.53 -0.86
CA SER A 341 -1.98 8.35 -1.60
C SER A 341 -3.13 7.41 -1.92
N VAL A 342 -3.05 6.75 -3.08
CA VAL A 342 -3.89 5.59 -3.42
C VAL A 342 -2.99 4.42 -3.79
N TYR A 343 -3.22 3.28 -3.15
CA TYR A 343 -2.62 1.99 -3.45
C TYR A 343 -3.69 1.11 -4.08
N ALA A 344 -3.60 0.88 -5.39
CA ALA A 344 -4.57 0.13 -6.16
C ALA A 344 -3.95 -1.18 -6.67
N THR A 345 -4.51 -2.31 -6.25
CA THR A 345 -4.12 -3.65 -6.69
C THR A 345 -5.32 -4.34 -7.35
N HIS A 346 -5.09 -5.15 -8.38
CA HIS A 346 -6.17 -5.90 -9.05
C HIS A 346 -7.39 -5.04 -9.44
N ILE A 347 -7.17 -3.76 -9.81
CA ILE A 347 -8.27 -2.88 -10.24
C ILE A 347 -8.45 -2.93 -11.75
N TRP A 348 -9.67 -2.64 -12.18
CA TRP A 348 -9.97 -2.40 -13.58
C TRP A 348 -10.57 -1.00 -13.75
N ALA A 349 -9.74 -0.01 -14.07
CA ALA A 349 -10.18 1.36 -14.35
C ALA A 349 -10.31 1.61 -15.85
N ALA A 350 -11.53 1.68 -16.37
CA ALA A 350 -11.78 1.81 -17.80
C ALA A 350 -12.99 2.67 -18.15
N LYS A 351 -13.06 3.09 -19.43
CA LYS A 351 -14.21 3.77 -20.05
C LYS A 351 -14.69 5.01 -19.32
N SER A 352 -13.81 5.69 -18.60
CA SER A 352 -14.10 6.98 -18.02
C SER A 352 -14.21 8.06 -19.12
N ASP A 353 -15.18 8.98 -19.02
CA ASP A 353 -15.27 10.18 -19.87
C ASP A 353 -14.15 11.19 -19.54
N GLY A 354 -13.54 11.06 -18.35
CA GLY A 354 -12.30 11.71 -17.95
C GLY A 354 -11.09 10.78 -18.02
N VAL A 355 -9.94 11.27 -17.58
CA VAL A 355 -8.75 10.41 -17.39
C VAL A 355 -9.07 9.37 -16.31
N PRO A 356 -8.98 8.05 -16.56
CA PRO A 356 -9.29 7.03 -15.57
C PRO A 356 -8.61 7.28 -14.22
N ILE A 357 -7.30 7.53 -14.21
CA ILE A 357 -6.56 7.84 -12.97
C ILE A 357 -5.86 9.20 -13.11
N SER A 358 -6.15 10.12 -12.18
CA SER A 358 -5.52 11.45 -12.14
C SER A 358 -4.75 11.69 -10.84
N VAL A 359 -3.52 12.17 -10.94
CA VAL A 359 -2.67 12.58 -9.81
C VAL A 359 -2.36 14.06 -9.94
N VAL A 360 -2.76 14.86 -8.95
CA VAL A 360 -2.58 16.31 -8.93
C VAL A 360 -2.08 16.80 -7.57
N ASP A 361 -1.53 18.01 -7.54
CA ASP A 361 -1.14 18.72 -6.32
C ASP A 361 -0.24 17.94 -5.34
N ASN A 362 0.70 17.13 -5.87
CA ASN A 362 1.67 16.30 -5.14
C ASN A 362 1.08 15.07 -4.43
N GLY A 363 0.07 14.45 -5.03
CA GLY A 363 -0.38 13.12 -4.63
C GLY A 363 0.60 11.99 -5.00
N TYR A 364 0.37 10.81 -4.44
CA TYR A 364 1.08 9.58 -4.76
C TYR A 364 0.11 8.50 -5.28
N LEU A 365 0.53 7.77 -6.31
CA LEU A 365 -0.21 6.67 -6.90
C LEU A 365 0.65 5.40 -6.91
N TYR A 366 0.15 4.33 -6.31
CA TYR A 366 0.70 3.00 -6.47
C TYR A 366 -0.31 2.13 -7.22
N VAL A 367 0.09 1.51 -8.33
CA VAL A 367 -0.77 0.61 -9.12
C VAL A 367 -0.03 -0.70 -9.37
N ARG A 368 -0.64 -1.82 -9.03
CA ARG A 368 -0.08 -3.16 -9.26
C ARG A 368 -1.13 -4.13 -9.80
N ASP A 369 -0.74 -5.06 -10.69
CA ASP A 369 -1.61 -6.11 -11.25
C ASP A 369 -2.96 -5.59 -11.75
N SER A 370 -2.96 -4.43 -12.39
CA SER A 370 -4.20 -3.71 -12.72
C SER A 370 -4.34 -3.43 -14.20
N PHE A 371 -5.58 -3.27 -14.63
CA PHE A 371 -5.93 -2.73 -15.93
C PHE A 371 -6.30 -1.25 -15.81
N VAL A 372 -5.64 -0.42 -16.62
CA VAL A 372 -5.99 0.99 -16.74
C VAL A 372 -6.15 1.32 -18.22
N SER A 373 -7.38 1.61 -18.64
CA SER A 373 -7.68 1.94 -20.04
C SER A 373 -8.38 3.27 -20.16
N ALA A 374 -7.82 4.16 -20.98
CA ALA A 374 -8.55 5.34 -21.41
C ALA A 374 -9.80 4.94 -22.22
N GLY A 375 -10.86 5.73 -22.11
CA GLY A 375 -12.01 5.64 -23.02
C GLY A 375 -11.67 6.09 -24.45
N GLU A 376 -12.71 6.26 -25.28
CA GLU A 376 -12.52 6.81 -26.63
C GLU A 376 -11.96 8.24 -26.61
N GLY A 377 -11.08 8.57 -27.55
CA GLY A 377 -10.65 9.94 -27.81
C GLY A 377 -9.19 10.24 -27.43
N THR A 378 -8.98 11.39 -26.80
CA THR A 378 -7.64 11.96 -26.53
C THR A 378 -7.30 12.00 -25.04
N LEU A 379 -7.87 11.08 -24.26
CA LEU A 379 -7.65 11.00 -22.82
C LEU A 379 -6.50 10.04 -22.55
N ASP A 380 -5.56 10.46 -21.71
CA ASP A 380 -4.52 9.58 -21.20
C ASP A 380 -5.15 8.55 -20.24
N ALA A 381 -4.54 7.37 -20.09
CA ALA A 381 -5.03 6.37 -19.14
C ALA A 381 -4.66 6.78 -17.70
N VAL A 382 -3.44 7.26 -17.52
CA VAL A 382 -2.92 7.86 -16.28
C VAL A 382 -2.38 9.25 -16.57
N SER A 383 -2.85 10.27 -15.85
CA SER A 383 -2.36 11.66 -15.97
C SER A 383 -1.82 12.19 -14.65
N VAL A 384 -0.55 12.59 -14.65
CA VAL A 384 0.18 13.11 -13.49
C VAL A 384 0.53 14.58 -13.72
N THR A 385 -0.27 15.48 -13.15
CA THR A 385 -0.02 16.93 -13.27
C THR A 385 1.05 17.40 -12.30
N ALA A 386 1.01 16.90 -11.06
CA ALA A 386 1.99 17.13 -10.00
C ALA A 386 1.87 16.00 -8.97
N GLY A 387 2.97 15.31 -8.66
CA GLY A 387 2.98 14.09 -7.84
C GLY A 387 3.93 13.04 -8.39
N THR A 388 3.92 11.87 -7.75
CA THR A 388 4.72 10.71 -8.12
C THR A 388 3.86 9.46 -8.23
N PHE A 389 4.40 8.43 -8.87
CA PHE A 389 3.72 7.15 -8.99
C PHE A 389 4.71 5.98 -9.04
N ASP A 390 4.22 4.81 -8.67
CA ASP A 390 4.85 3.52 -8.90
C ASP A 390 3.83 2.58 -9.55
N ILE A 391 4.13 2.16 -10.78
CA ILE A 391 3.29 1.25 -11.55
C ILE A 391 4.06 -0.04 -11.77
N ALA A 392 3.51 -1.16 -11.33
CA ALA A 392 4.14 -2.47 -11.49
C ALA A 392 3.15 -3.49 -12.08
N TYR A 393 3.62 -4.43 -12.90
CA TYR A 393 2.81 -5.55 -13.38
C TYR A 393 1.42 -5.16 -13.92
N SER A 394 1.30 -3.99 -14.54
CA SER A 394 -0.01 -3.47 -14.98
C SER A 394 -0.12 -3.50 -16.49
N THR A 395 -1.34 -3.57 -17.02
CA THR A 395 -1.60 -3.40 -18.44
C THR A 395 -2.33 -2.08 -18.66
N ILE A 396 -1.72 -1.19 -19.43
CA ILE A 396 -2.20 0.18 -19.67
C ILE A 396 -2.52 0.36 -21.14
N GLY A 397 -3.77 0.73 -21.45
CA GLY A 397 -4.27 0.96 -22.80
C GLY A 397 -4.71 2.42 -23.02
N ALA A 398 -4.28 3.03 -24.11
CA ALA A 398 -4.73 4.38 -24.49
C ALA A 398 -4.88 4.58 -26.01
N GLY A 399 -5.33 5.77 -26.39
CA GLY A 399 -5.19 6.27 -27.76
C GLY A 399 -6.24 5.81 -28.76
N LEU A 400 -7.41 5.35 -28.32
CA LEU A 400 -8.55 5.02 -29.18
C LEU A 400 -8.99 6.24 -30.04
N GLY A 401 -8.36 6.42 -31.20
CA GLY A 401 -8.66 7.48 -32.17
C GLY A 401 -8.05 8.85 -31.90
N GLY A 402 -6.98 8.96 -31.09
CA GLY A 402 -6.48 10.25 -30.60
C GLY A 402 -4.97 10.42 -30.43
N SER A 403 -4.60 11.45 -29.68
CA SER A 403 -3.22 11.76 -29.27
C SER A 403 -3.13 11.70 -27.74
N ALA A 404 -3.46 10.54 -27.19
CA ALA A 404 -3.35 10.21 -25.78
C ALA A 404 -2.11 9.34 -25.54
N SER A 405 -1.55 9.39 -24.36
CA SER A 405 -0.50 8.49 -23.88
C SER A 405 -1.10 7.47 -22.90
N GLY A 406 -0.44 6.33 -22.72
CA GLY A 406 -0.77 5.44 -21.60
C GLY A 406 -0.53 6.14 -20.26
N VAL A 407 0.66 6.73 -20.11
CA VAL A 407 1.02 7.55 -18.94
C VAL A 407 1.55 8.90 -19.40
N TYR A 408 0.94 9.98 -18.92
CA TYR A 408 1.30 11.36 -19.26
C TYR A 408 1.65 12.18 -18.01
N CYS A 409 2.78 12.89 -18.04
CA CYS A 409 3.20 13.78 -16.98
C CYS A 409 3.41 15.22 -17.49
N GLN A 410 2.76 16.18 -16.85
CA GLN A 410 2.91 17.59 -17.24
C GLN A 410 3.97 18.32 -16.41
N ASN A 411 3.85 18.29 -15.08
CA ASN A 411 4.79 18.89 -14.13
C ASN A 411 5.05 17.97 -12.92
N GLY A 412 4.82 16.67 -13.07
CA GLY A 412 5.09 15.63 -12.08
C GLY A 412 5.87 14.47 -12.69
N GLY A 413 5.95 13.35 -11.98
CA GLY A 413 6.59 12.13 -12.48
C GLY A 413 8.10 12.00 -12.16
N ASP A 414 8.76 13.06 -11.69
CA ASP A 414 10.15 12.95 -11.24
C ASP A 414 10.26 12.01 -10.03
N GLY A 415 11.16 11.04 -10.09
CA GLY A 415 11.28 9.99 -9.08
C GLY A 415 10.21 8.89 -9.16
N SER A 416 9.33 8.91 -10.17
CA SER A 416 8.35 7.84 -10.38
C SER A 416 8.96 6.61 -11.06
N SER A 417 8.31 5.46 -10.94
CA SER A 417 8.77 4.22 -11.58
C SER A 417 7.66 3.46 -12.31
N VAL A 418 8.03 2.82 -13.42
CA VAL A 418 7.20 1.84 -14.13
C VAL A 418 8.02 0.57 -14.30
N LYS A 419 7.49 -0.55 -13.81
CA LYS A 419 8.19 -1.83 -13.80
C LYS A 419 7.32 -2.95 -14.34
N LYS A 420 7.89 -3.82 -15.19
CA LYS A 420 7.25 -5.08 -15.62
C LYS A 420 5.81 -4.87 -16.14
N THR A 421 5.58 -3.73 -16.79
CA THR A 421 4.27 -3.21 -17.20
C THR A 421 4.16 -3.25 -18.71
N PHE A 422 2.96 -3.55 -19.21
CA PHE A 422 2.65 -3.52 -20.63
C PHE A 422 1.88 -2.25 -20.98
N ILE A 423 2.43 -1.38 -21.82
CA ILE A 423 1.77 -0.13 -22.25
C ILE A 423 1.51 -0.16 -23.75
N VAL A 424 0.25 0.04 -24.12
CA VAL A 424 -0.22 0.01 -25.51
C VAL A 424 -0.96 1.30 -25.84
N ASN A 425 -0.76 1.81 -27.06
CA ASN A 425 -1.31 3.09 -27.47
C ASN A 425 -1.66 3.13 -28.96
N LEU A 426 -2.96 3.10 -29.28
CA LEU A 426 -3.41 3.26 -30.69
C LEU A 426 -3.25 4.69 -31.23
N GLY A 427 -2.81 5.63 -30.40
CA GLY A 427 -2.65 7.03 -30.72
C GLY A 427 -1.33 7.38 -31.40
N ALA A 428 -1.16 8.67 -31.71
CA ALA A 428 0.08 9.20 -32.27
C ALA A 428 1.06 9.75 -31.21
N ALA A 429 0.65 9.80 -29.95
CA ALA A 429 1.50 10.24 -28.85
C ALA A 429 2.36 9.06 -28.36
N PRO A 430 3.47 9.32 -27.65
CA PRO A 430 4.22 8.25 -27.00
C PRO A 430 3.36 7.46 -26.03
N GLU A 431 3.61 6.16 -25.89
CA GLU A 431 2.99 5.29 -24.89
C GLU A 431 3.22 5.82 -23.48
N MET A 432 4.40 6.40 -23.22
CA MET A 432 4.77 7.06 -21.98
C MET A 432 5.44 8.42 -22.28
N ASP A 433 4.90 9.49 -21.69
CA ASP A 433 5.42 10.85 -21.80
C ASP A 433 5.59 11.44 -20.40
N CYS A 434 6.62 10.97 -19.69
CA CYS A 434 6.95 11.37 -18.32
C CYS A 434 8.45 11.56 -18.15
N GLU A 435 8.92 12.81 -18.21
CA GLU A 435 10.33 13.13 -17.94
C GLU A 435 10.67 12.85 -16.45
N GLY A 436 11.76 12.12 -16.20
CA GLY A 436 12.22 11.81 -14.84
C GLY A 436 11.70 10.48 -14.28
N ALA A 437 10.68 9.87 -14.90
CA ALA A 437 10.21 8.54 -14.52
C ALA A 437 11.18 7.45 -15.04
N SER A 438 11.43 6.45 -14.21
CA SER A 438 12.24 5.28 -14.58
C SER A 438 11.37 4.18 -15.20
N MET A 439 11.93 3.46 -16.17
CA MET A 439 11.30 2.29 -16.80
C MET A 439 12.21 1.08 -16.65
N GLU A 440 11.67 -0.02 -16.13
CA GLU A 440 12.35 -1.30 -15.93
C GLU A 440 11.47 -2.43 -16.48
N GLU A 441 11.96 -3.18 -17.48
CA GLU A 441 11.19 -4.28 -18.10
C GLU A 441 9.76 -3.86 -18.55
N VAL A 442 9.62 -2.64 -19.08
CA VAL A 442 8.37 -2.13 -19.65
C VAL A 442 8.27 -2.53 -21.11
N PHE A 443 7.20 -3.23 -21.47
CA PHE A 443 6.93 -3.60 -22.87
C PHE A 443 6.05 -2.52 -23.50
N LEU A 444 6.53 -1.90 -24.58
CA LEU A 444 5.75 -0.94 -25.36
C LEU A 444 5.24 -1.61 -26.64
N GLU A 445 4.13 -1.12 -27.21
CA GLU A 445 3.65 -1.64 -28.49
C GLU A 445 4.70 -1.54 -29.62
N ALA A 446 5.57 -0.53 -29.56
CA ALA A 446 6.68 -0.36 -30.50
C ALA A 446 7.77 -1.45 -30.40
N ASP A 447 7.83 -2.19 -29.28
CA ASP A 447 8.77 -3.29 -29.07
C ASP A 447 8.28 -4.60 -29.70
N ALA A 448 6.97 -4.69 -29.98
CA ALA A 448 6.39 -5.89 -30.58
C ALA A 448 6.86 -6.11 -32.02
N SER A 449 6.98 -7.37 -32.41
CA SER A 449 7.37 -7.76 -33.77
C SER A 449 6.30 -7.40 -34.81
N GLU A 450 5.04 -7.39 -34.40
CA GLU A 450 3.91 -6.83 -35.13
C GLU A 450 3.37 -5.65 -34.30
N PRO A 451 3.24 -4.44 -34.87
CA PRO A 451 2.72 -3.32 -34.10
C PRO A 451 1.24 -3.54 -33.75
N PHE A 452 0.84 -3.06 -32.57
CA PHE A 452 -0.56 -3.01 -32.21
C PHE A 452 -1.31 -2.06 -33.17
N GLY A 453 -2.55 -2.39 -33.48
CA GLY A 453 -3.36 -1.62 -34.43
C GLY A 453 -4.85 -1.88 -34.22
N GLU A 454 -5.70 -1.11 -34.90
CA GLU A 454 -7.17 -1.20 -34.75
C GLU A 454 -7.75 -2.60 -35.03
N ASP A 455 -7.07 -3.38 -35.88
CA ASP A 455 -7.46 -4.75 -36.22
C ASP A 455 -6.80 -5.81 -35.32
N SER A 456 -6.03 -5.39 -34.32
CA SER A 456 -5.36 -6.30 -33.38
C SER A 456 -6.38 -6.97 -32.47
N ASN A 457 -6.15 -8.25 -32.22
CA ASN A 457 -6.93 -9.07 -31.31
C ASN A 457 -6.06 -9.56 -30.14
N TRP A 458 -5.06 -8.79 -29.74
CA TRP A 458 -4.23 -9.11 -28.56
C TRP A 458 -5.05 -9.15 -27.28
N PHE A 459 -6.11 -8.34 -27.20
CA PHE A 459 -6.97 -8.23 -26.03
C PHE A 459 -8.38 -8.74 -26.31
N THR A 460 -9.10 -9.15 -25.26
CA THR A 460 -10.49 -9.59 -25.33
C THR A 460 -11.40 -8.47 -25.85
N ASP A 461 -11.31 -7.27 -25.29
CA ASP A 461 -12.08 -6.10 -25.75
C ASP A 461 -11.36 -4.78 -25.39
N PHE A 462 -10.32 -4.45 -26.16
CA PHE A 462 -9.55 -3.23 -25.97
C PHE A 462 -10.39 -1.95 -25.98
N THR A 463 -11.47 -1.90 -26.80
CA THR A 463 -12.34 -0.72 -26.89
C THR A 463 -13.12 -0.47 -25.61
N ASN A 464 -13.51 -1.54 -24.91
CA ASN A 464 -14.18 -1.44 -23.62
C ASN A 464 -13.19 -1.49 -22.44
N GLY A 465 -11.88 -1.45 -22.71
CA GLY A 465 -10.84 -1.50 -21.71
C GLY A 465 -10.65 -2.87 -21.05
N ASP A 466 -11.19 -3.94 -21.64
CA ASP A 466 -10.89 -5.31 -21.24
C ASP A 466 -9.55 -5.71 -21.85
N LEU A 467 -8.53 -5.68 -21.00
CA LEU A 467 -7.12 -5.87 -21.39
C LEU A 467 -6.62 -7.29 -21.09
N HIS A 468 -7.51 -8.27 -20.87
CA HIS A 468 -7.10 -9.67 -20.82
C HIS A 468 -6.51 -10.09 -22.16
N LEU A 469 -5.36 -10.74 -22.13
CA LEU A 469 -4.63 -11.21 -23.29
C LEU A 469 -5.35 -12.40 -23.91
N THR A 470 -5.43 -12.40 -25.24
CA THR A 470 -5.87 -13.57 -26.00
C THR A 470 -4.66 -14.37 -26.48
N ALA A 471 -4.91 -15.58 -27.00
CA ALA A 471 -3.88 -16.39 -27.65
C ALA A 471 -3.20 -15.74 -28.88
N ASN A 472 -3.65 -14.56 -29.33
CA ASN A 472 -3.03 -13.79 -30.41
C ASN A 472 -2.11 -12.68 -29.91
N ALA A 473 -1.98 -12.47 -28.60
CA ALA A 473 -1.00 -11.57 -28.04
C ALA A 473 0.44 -11.99 -28.42
N PRO A 474 1.39 -11.05 -28.51
CA PRO A 474 2.78 -11.36 -28.83
C PRO A 474 3.37 -12.37 -27.83
N ALA A 475 3.98 -13.43 -28.34
CA ALA A 475 4.59 -14.46 -27.50
C ALA A 475 5.78 -13.91 -26.68
N GLU A 476 6.34 -12.79 -27.11
CA GLU A 476 7.39 -12.05 -26.42
C GLU A 476 6.96 -11.61 -25.01
N LEU A 477 5.67 -11.29 -24.80
CA LEU A 477 5.14 -10.87 -23.49
C LEU A 477 5.41 -11.91 -22.40
N ALA A 478 5.33 -13.20 -22.73
CA ALA A 478 5.48 -14.33 -21.81
C ALA A 478 6.87 -14.50 -21.19
N THR A 479 7.87 -13.80 -21.74
CA THR A 479 9.28 -13.95 -21.35
C THR A 479 9.99 -12.60 -21.19
N PHE A 480 9.24 -11.51 -21.17
CA PHE A 480 9.81 -10.17 -21.21
C PHE A 480 10.26 -9.67 -19.83
N ALA A 481 9.52 -10.02 -18.78
CA ALA A 481 9.85 -9.67 -17.41
C ALA A 481 10.62 -10.81 -16.73
N THR A 482 11.43 -10.46 -15.74
CA THR A 482 12.10 -11.42 -14.87
C THR A 482 11.45 -11.37 -13.49
N TRP A 483 10.98 -12.51 -13.00
CA TRP A 483 10.38 -12.58 -11.68
C TRP A 483 11.45 -12.41 -10.61
N ALA A 484 11.15 -11.62 -9.58
CA ALA A 484 11.99 -11.35 -8.42
C ALA A 484 11.17 -11.44 -7.13
N GLU A 485 11.82 -11.73 -6.01
CA GLU A 485 11.21 -11.71 -4.69
C GLU A 485 10.48 -10.37 -4.42
N GLY A 486 9.24 -10.48 -3.94
CA GLY A 486 8.34 -9.33 -3.74
C GLY A 486 7.45 -9.01 -4.95
N ASP A 487 7.69 -9.63 -6.11
CA ASP A 487 6.75 -9.56 -7.23
C ASP A 487 5.44 -10.32 -6.92
N PRO A 488 4.33 -9.93 -7.57
CA PRO A 488 3.06 -10.63 -7.47
C PRO A 488 3.19 -12.13 -7.77
N LYS A 489 2.50 -12.93 -6.95
CA LYS A 489 2.43 -14.39 -7.13
C LYS A 489 1.27 -14.80 -8.04
N THR A 490 0.28 -13.93 -8.22
CA THR A 490 -0.85 -14.11 -9.11
C THR A 490 -0.98 -12.91 -10.06
N ASP A 491 -1.80 -13.05 -11.09
CA ASP A 491 -2.16 -11.95 -11.99
C ASP A 491 -3.51 -11.34 -11.58
N ILE A 492 -4.10 -10.50 -12.44
CA ILE A 492 -5.35 -9.78 -12.17
C ILE A 492 -6.56 -10.69 -11.90
N ASP A 493 -6.56 -11.90 -12.47
CA ASP A 493 -7.66 -12.86 -12.36
C ASP A 493 -7.43 -13.88 -11.23
N GLY A 494 -6.25 -13.85 -10.60
CA GLY A 494 -5.82 -14.76 -9.53
C GLY A 494 -5.02 -15.97 -10.04
N GLU A 495 -4.62 -15.99 -11.31
CA GLU A 495 -3.89 -17.08 -11.94
C GLU A 495 -2.43 -17.03 -11.47
N PRO A 496 -1.86 -18.18 -11.08
CA PRO A 496 -0.51 -18.20 -10.54
C PRO A 496 0.53 -17.81 -11.60
N ARG A 497 1.40 -16.87 -11.23
CA ARG A 497 2.60 -16.51 -11.98
C ARG A 497 3.74 -17.49 -11.69
N ASN A 498 4.77 -17.48 -12.54
CA ASN A 498 6.00 -18.23 -12.31
C ASN A 498 6.84 -17.54 -11.21
N ALA A 499 6.53 -17.83 -9.95
CA ALA A 499 7.16 -17.21 -8.79
C ALA A 499 8.53 -17.85 -8.43
N VAL A 500 9.45 -17.88 -9.40
CA VAL A 500 10.81 -18.42 -9.23
C VAL A 500 11.82 -17.32 -9.52
N GLU A 501 12.64 -16.99 -8.53
CA GLU A 501 13.68 -15.94 -8.61
C GLU A 501 14.54 -16.07 -9.87
N GLY A 502 14.57 -15.01 -10.68
CA GLY A 502 15.38 -14.91 -11.89
C GLY A 502 14.81 -15.64 -13.11
N GLU A 503 13.67 -16.32 -13.01
CA GLU A 503 13.02 -16.93 -14.16
C GLU A 503 12.19 -15.91 -14.96
N ALA A 504 12.11 -16.14 -16.27
CA ALA A 504 11.31 -15.28 -17.14
C ALA A 504 9.80 -15.47 -16.89
N GLY A 505 9.03 -14.39 -17.04
CA GLY A 505 7.59 -14.35 -16.82
C GLY A 505 6.88 -13.33 -17.71
N TYR A 506 5.55 -13.30 -17.55
CA TYR A 506 4.68 -12.36 -18.25
C TYR A 506 4.88 -10.94 -17.71
N VAL A 507 5.03 -10.00 -18.65
CA VAL A 507 4.90 -8.56 -18.39
C VAL A 507 3.42 -8.16 -18.39
N GLY A 508 3.05 -7.18 -17.58
CA GLY A 508 1.67 -6.70 -17.46
C GLY A 508 0.81 -7.49 -16.48
N ALA A 509 -0.47 -7.14 -16.42
CA ALA A 509 -1.41 -7.58 -15.39
C ALA A 509 -2.02 -8.96 -15.61
N ASP A 510 -1.85 -9.57 -16.78
CA ASP A 510 -2.57 -10.78 -17.16
C ASP A 510 -1.63 -11.88 -17.67
N VAL A 511 -1.92 -13.11 -17.30
CA VAL A 511 -1.36 -14.34 -17.87
C VAL A 511 -2.47 -15.04 -18.67
N PRO A 512 -2.34 -15.15 -20.00
CA PRO A 512 -3.41 -15.68 -20.83
C PRO A 512 -3.76 -17.13 -20.47
N ASN A 513 -5.06 -17.36 -20.27
CA ASN A 513 -5.69 -18.65 -19.94
C ASN A 513 -5.68 -19.71 -21.07
#